data_AF-A0A352B2D3-F1
#
_entry.id   AF-A0A352B2D3-F1
#
_cell.length_a   1.000
_cell.length_b   1.000
_cell.length_c   1.000
_cell.angle_alpha   90.00
_cell.angle_beta   90.00
_cell.angle_gamma   90.00
#
_symmetry.space_group_name_H-M   'P 1'
#
loop_
_entity.id
_entity.type
_entity.pdbx_description
1 polymer ?
#
loop_
_entity_poly.entity_id
_entity_poly.type
_entity_poly.pdbx_seq_one_letter_code
_entity_poly.pdbx_strand_id
1 'polypeptide(L)' 'MAWLDRIPLLPLVAVALFLGLAPLLPEPHLVEKLRMLVHGELTRPVDIFDLLLHATPVVVLIAKLLRTRG' A
#
# COMPACT_ATOMS: atom_id res chain seq x y z
N MET A 1 -7.34 17.35 -6.73
CA MET A 1 -6.76 16.79 -5.49
C MET A 1 -7.61 16.99 -4.23
N ALA A 2 -8.68 17.81 -4.25
CA ALA A 2 -9.57 18.02 -3.09
C ALA A 2 -10.12 16.73 -2.44
N TRP A 3 -10.20 15.62 -3.18
CA TRP A 3 -10.63 14.32 -2.66
C TRP A 3 -9.66 13.77 -1.59
N LEU A 4 -8.35 13.97 -1.74
CA LEU A 4 -7.33 13.48 -0.80
C LEU A 4 -7.40 14.19 0.56
N ASP A 5 -7.82 15.45 0.55
CA ASP A 5 -8.00 16.27 1.75
C ASP A 5 -9.18 15.77 2.57
N ARG A 6 -10.22 15.25 1.91
CA ARG A 6 -11.44 14.69 2.53
C ARG A 6 -11.22 13.34 3.20
N ILE A 7 -10.13 12.64 2.92
CA ILE A 7 -9.81 11.36 3.58
C ILE A 7 -9.31 11.65 5.00
N PRO A 8 -9.97 11.17 6.06
CA PRO A 8 -9.49 11.40 7.42
C PRO A 8 -8.16 10.67 7.67
N LEU A 9 -7.19 11.35 8.30
CA LEU A 9 -5.81 10.84 8.43
C LEU A 9 -5.73 9.57 9.28
N LEU A 10 -6.39 9.55 10.44
CA LEU A 10 -6.29 8.42 11.38
C LEU A 10 -6.77 7.08 10.80
N PRO A 11 -7.97 6.95 10.20
CA PRO A 11 -8.37 5.69 9.57
C PRO A 11 -7.49 5.33 8.37
N LEU A 12 -6.98 6.31 7.61
CA LEU A 12 -6.04 6.03 6.53
C LEU A 12 -4.72 5.44 7.05
N VAL A 13 -4.18 5.99 8.14
CA VAL A 13 -3.00 5.42 8.82
C VAL A 13 -3.28 4.01 9.30
N ALA A 14 -4.43 3.78 9.96
CA ALA A 14 -4.79 2.46 10.45
C ALA A 14 -4.88 1.42 9.32
N VAL A 15 -5.56 1.73 8.22
CA VAL A 15 -5.70 0.83 7.06
C VAL A 15 -4.36 0.63 6.35
N ALA A 16 -3.55 1.67 6.19
CA ALA A 16 -2.24 1.56 5.56
C ALA A 16 -1.27 0.71 6.37
N LEU A 17 -1.27 0.84 7.70
CA LEU A 17 -0.48 -0.04 8.57
C LEU A 17 -1.02 -1.48 8.56
N PHE A 18 -2.35 -1.65 8.64
CA PHE A 18 -2.95 -2.97 8.65
C PHE A 18 -2.67 -3.74 7.35
N LEU A 19 -2.98 -3.14 6.20
CA LEU A 19 -2.75 -3.80 4.90
C LEU A 19 -1.28 -3.79 4.50
N GLY A 20 -0.53 -2.72 4.72
CA GLY A 20 0.88 -2.66 4.33
C GLY A 20 1.78 -3.65 5.08
N LEU A 21 1.40 -4.04 6.31
CA LEU A 21 2.15 -4.98 7.14
C LEU A 21 1.54 -6.39 7.15
N ALA A 22 0.38 -6.62 6.53
CA ALA A 22 -0.24 -7.94 6.49
C ALA A 22 0.38 -8.84 5.42
N PRO A 23 0.49 -10.16 5.69
CA PRO A 23 0.58 -10.77 7.01
C PRO A 23 1.93 -10.40 7.68
N LEU A 24 1.97 -10.29 9.01
CA LEU A 24 3.21 -9.92 9.70
C LEU A 24 4.31 -10.99 9.60
N LEU A 25 3.91 -12.25 9.42
CA LEU A 25 4.80 -13.41 9.32
C LEU A 25 4.29 -14.35 8.20
N PRO A 26 5.19 -15.06 7.50
CA PRO A 26 6.64 -14.95 7.57
C PRO A 26 7.19 -13.65 6.93
N GLU A 27 6.45 -13.04 6.01
CA GLU A 27 6.80 -11.79 5.33
C GLU A 27 5.53 -11.05 4.89
N PRO A 28 5.45 -9.70 4.97
CA PRO A 28 4.33 -8.94 4.43
C PRO A 28 4.18 -9.13 2.93
N HIS A 29 2.93 -9.32 2.48
CA HIS A 29 2.61 -9.51 1.07
C HIS A 29 3.15 -8.37 0.21
N LEU A 30 3.08 -7.13 0.70
CA LEU A 30 3.62 -5.97 -0.02
C LEU A 30 5.11 -6.14 -0.36
N VAL A 31 5.93 -6.65 0.57
CA VAL A 31 7.37 -6.84 0.35
C VAL A 31 7.62 -8.01 -0.60
N GLU A 32 6.92 -9.13 -0.40
CA GLU A 32 6.99 -10.29 -1.29
C GLU A 32 6.66 -9.90 -2.74
N LYS A 33 5.53 -9.22 -2.97
CA LYS A 33 5.09 -8.85 -4.31
C LYS A 33 5.97 -7.79 -4.97
N LEU A 34 6.51 -6.84 -4.20
CA LEU A 34 7.51 -5.90 -4.70
C LEU A 34 8.79 -6.63 -5.15
N ARG A 35 9.24 -7.64 -4.40
CA ARG A 35 10.37 -8.49 -4.81
C ARG A 35 10.06 -9.22 -6.10
N MET A 36 8.91 -9.89 -6.20
CA MET A 36 8.49 -10.57 -7.42
C MET A 36 8.44 -9.61 -8.62
N LEU A 37 7.96 -8.37 -8.42
CA LEU A 37 7.91 -7.35 -9.46
C LEU A 37 9.30 -6.99 -9.97
N VAL A 38 10.26 -6.75 -9.07
CA VAL A 38 11.65 -6.41 -9.42
C VAL A 38 12.35 -7.56 -10.15
N HIS A 39 12.02 -8.82 -9.83
CA HIS A 39 12.61 -10.01 -10.47
C HIS A 39 11.87 -10.44 -11.75
N GLY A 40 10.78 -9.76 -12.13
CA GLY A 40 9.98 -10.11 -13.31
C GLY A 40 9.11 -11.37 -13.12
N GLU A 41 8.86 -11.77 -11.88
CA GLU A 41 8.10 -12.98 -11.53
C GLU A 41 6.62 -12.70 -11.24
N LEU A 42 6.22 -11.43 -11.10
CA LEU A 42 4.85 -10.99 -10.81
C LEU A 42 3.92 -11.12 -12.03
N THR A 43 3.61 -12.35 -12.42
CA THR A 43 2.88 -12.67 -13.66
C THR A 43 1.43 -13.10 -13.43
N ARG A 44 1.13 -13.63 -12.24
CA ARG A 44 -0.21 -14.16 -11.93
C ARG A 44 -1.14 -13.00 -11.57
N PRO A 45 -2.37 -12.95 -12.11
CA PRO A 45 -3.32 -11.88 -11.81
C PRO A 45 -3.62 -11.70 -10.31
N VAL A 46 -3.64 -12.79 -9.55
CA VAL A 46 -3.85 -12.75 -8.10
C VAL A 46 -2.72 -12.03 -7.37
N ASP A 47 -1.47 -12.24 -7.79
CA ASP A 47 -0.30 -11.62 -7.17
C ASP A 47 -0.25 -10.12 -7.52
N ILE A 48 -0.68 -9.74 -8.73
CA ILE A 48 -0.82 -8.33 -9.14
C ILE A 48 -1.93 -7.65 -8.33
N PHE A 49 -3.09 -8.29 -8.18
CA PHE A 49 -4.18 -7.78 -7.36
C PHE A 49 -3.74 -7.60 -5.90
N ASP A 50 -3.02 -8.59 -5.35
CA ASP A 50 -2.52 -8.57 -3.98
C ASP A 50 -1.54 -7.41 -3.77
N LEU A 51 -0.61 -7.17 -4.71
CA LEU A 51 0.27 -6.00 -4.70
C LEU A 51 -0.54 -4.69 -4.66
N LEU A 52 -1.52 -4.54 -5.57
CA LEU A 52 -2.32 -3.32 -5.66
C LEU A 52 -3.13 -3.10 -4.37
N LEU A 53 -3.73 -4.14 -3.82
CA LEU A 53 -4.51 -4.09 -2.58
C LEU A 53 -3.66 -3.59 -1.40
N HIS A 54 -2.45 -4.12 -1.24
CA HIS A 54 -1.57 -3.79 -0.11
C HIS A 54 -0.85 -2.44 -0.33
N ALA A 55 -0.47 -2.10 -1.57
CA ALA A 55 0.23 -0.86 -1.88
C ALA A 55 -0.68 0.37 -1.89
N THR A 56 -1.93 0.25 -2.34
CA THR A 56 -2.85 1.39 -2.50
C THR A 56 -2.98 2.26 -1.25
N PRO A 57 -3.34 1.73 -0.06
CA PRO A 57 -3.49 2.58 1.13
C PRO A 57 -2.17 3.22 1.57
N VAL A 58 -1.03 2.55 1.37
CA VAL A 58 0.32 3.08 1.67
C VAL A 58 0.64 4.25 0.74
N VAL A 59 0.43 4.11 -0.56
CA VAL A 59 0.68 5.17 -1.55
C VAL A 59 -0.24 6.37 -1.29
N VAL A 60 -1.53 6.14 -1.00
CA VAL A 60 -2.49 7.20 -0.66
C VAL A 60 -2.08 7.94 0.62
N LEU A 61 -1.61 7.23 1.64
CA LEU A 61 -1.08 7.83 2.86
C LEU A 61 0.15 8.70 2.58
N ILE A 62 1.14 8.20 1.84
CA ILE A 62 2.33 8.96 1.45
C ILE A 62 1.93 10.23 0.69
N ALA A 63 1.04 10.11 -0.29
CA ALA A 63 0.55 11.26 -1.06
C ALA A 63 -0.13 12.31 -0.17
N LYS A 64 -0.96 11.88 0.80
CA LYS A 64 -1.61 12.78 1.76
C LYS A 64 -0.58 13.50 2.63
N LEU A 65 0.40 12.76 3.17
CA LEU A 65 1.43 13.30 4.05
C LEU A 65 2.32 14.33 3.34
N LEU A 66 2.76 14.03 2.11
CA LEU A 66 3.54 14.95 1.29
C LEU A 66 2.77 16.23 1.02
N ARG A 67 1.46 16.14 0.80
CA ARG A 67 0.62 17.31 0.59
C ARG A 67 0.39 18.13 1.86
N THR A 68 0.18 17.50 3.01
CA THR A 68 -0.03 18.23 4.27
C THR A 68 1.24 18.89 4.82
N ARG A 69 2.42 18.49 4.31
CA ARG A 69 3.72 19.06 4.69
C ARG A 69 4.17 20.21 3.77
N GLY A 70 3.50 20.43 2.64
CA GLY A 70 3.74 21.55 1.72
C GLY A 70 2.65 22.60 1.84
#